data_AF-A0A1F8NAA0-F1
#
_entry.id   AF-A0A1F8NAA0-F1
#
_cell.length_a   1.000
_cell.length_b   1.000
_cell.length_c   1.000
_cell.angle_alpha   90.00
_cell.angle_beta   90.00
_cell.angle_gamma   90.00
#
_symmetry.space_group_name_H-M   'P 1'
#
loop_
_entity.id
_entity.type
_entity.pdbx_description
1 polymer ?
#
loop_
_entity_poly.entity_id
_entity_poly.type
_entity_poly.pdbx_seq_one_letter_code
_entity_poly.pdbx_strand_id
1 'polypeptide(L)'
;MRSPLVTALFHGINPAMFAAAVLAGLVAAWWLFPLGLILWIVMVSRIASDRRIRMDYDMQARSGTLSTRFQEQYSRVVRSQMRIFNSLMSAGGRTKTALDPVQGELETLTTRVYALCRQMTGPENFVKVSKMNTDLEGERALIKLALDGETDPMVKREKEEALNAIDDRIKKLKKVSKLLDRVEAQLASLATTMDSILADIIRLQALGAAQAEKEAPDIIRQIRAQAKQVDEFAKEAATLV
;
A
#
# COMPACT_ATOMS: atom_id res chain seq x y z
N MET A 1 -14.00 -3.82 -13.34
CA MET A 1 -13.47 -2.56 -12.77
C MET A 1 -14.55 -1.49 -12.87
N ARG A 2 -15.09 -1.00 -11.75
CA ARG A 2 -16.15 0.04 -11.74
C ARG A 2 -15.61 1.26 -11.03
N SER A 3 -15.59 2.42 -11.70
CA SER A 3 -15.00 3.64 -11.15
C SER A 3 -15.73 4.10 -9.88
N PRO A 4 -15.07 4.86 -8.98
CA PRO A 4 -15.71 5.41 -7.78
C PRO A 4 -16.95 6.28 -8.09
N LEU A 5 -17.02 6.88 -9.28
CA LEU A 5 -18.22 7.56 -9.77
C LEU A 5 -19.38 6.59 -10.02
N VAL A 6 -19.11 5.39 -10.54
CA VAL A 6 -20.12 4.33 -10.74
C VAL A 6 -20.62 3.83 -9.39
N THR A 7 -19.75 3.64 -8.40
CA THR A 7 -20.17 3.20 -7.06
C THR A 7 -21.02 4.27 -6.35
N ALA A 8 -20.67 5.55 -6.50
CA ALA A 8 -21.49 6.66 -6.02
C ALA A 8 -22.84 6.78 -6.76
N LEU A 9 -22.87 6.47 -8.06
CA LEU A 9 -24.10 6.42 -8.86
C LEU A 9 -25.07 5.31 -8.42
N PHE A 10 -24.54 4.17 -7.99
CA PHE A 10 -25.31 2.95 -7.66
C PHE A 10 -25.52 2.71 -6.16
N HIS A 11 -25.22 3.68 -5.29
CA HIS A 11 -25.70 3.64 -3.90
C HIS A 11 -27.23 3.69 -3.92
N GLY A 12 -27.91 2.70 -3.31
CA GLY A 12 -29.32 2.35 -3.58
C GLY A 12 -30.38 3.46 -3.47
N ILE A 13 -30.06 4.61 -2.88
CA ILE A 13 -30.95 5.78 -2.79
C ILE A 13 -30.82 6.70 -4.03
N ASN A 14 -29.64 6.78 -4.64
CA ASN A 14 -29.36 7.72 -5.74
C ASN A 14 -30.12 7.44 -7.04
N PRO A 15 -30.28 6.19 -7.54
CA PRO A 15 -31.07 5.95 -8.75
C PRO A 15 -32.57 6.14 -8.49
N ALA A 16 -33.05 5.86 -7.27
CA ALA A 16 -34.44 6.11 -6.88
C ALA A 16 -34.75 7.60 -6.82
N MET A 17 -33.84 8.42 -6.26
CA MET A 17 -33.98 9.87 -6.24
C MET A 17 -33.89 10.48 -7.64
N PHE A 18 -32.99 10.00 -8.50
CA PHE A 18 -32.90 10.46 -9.89
C PHE A 18 -34.16 10.10 -10.68
N ALA A 19 -34.66 8.87 -10.54
CA ALA A 19 -35.91 8.44 -11.15
C ALA A 19 -37.11 9.27 -10.64
N ALA A 20 -37.17 9.55 -9.33
CA ALA A 20 -38.21 10.39 -8.74
C ALA A 20 -38.12 11.85 -9.21
N ALA A 21 -36.91 12.41 -9.36
CA ALA A 21 -36.70 13.77 -9.88
C ALA A 21 -37.04 13.88 -11.37
N VAL A 22 -36.72 12.86 -12.17
CA VAL A 22 -37.10 12.77 -13.59
C VAL A 22 -38.62 12.65 -13.71
N LEU A 23 -39.25 11.75 -12.95
CA LEU A 23 -40.72 11.56 -12.97
C LEU A 23 -41.47 12.80 -12.45
N ALA A 24 -41.01 13.44 -11.38
CA ALA A 24 -41.60 14.68 -10.87
C ALA A 24 -41.39 15.86 -11.85
N GLY A 25 -40.23 15.95 -12.50
CA GLY A 25 -39.94 16.96 -13.51
C GLY A 25 -40.73 16.79 -14.81
N LEU A 26 -41.01 15.54 -15.21
CA LEU A 26 -41.86 15.22 -16.36
C LEU A 26 -43.35 15.48 -16.10
N VAL A 27 -43.81 15.44 -14.85
CA VAL A 27 -45.23 15.56 -14.50
C VAL A 27 -45.63 16.96 -14.01
N ALA A 28 -44.74 17.74 -13.39
CA ALA A 28 -45.14 18.98 -12.70
C ALA A 28 -44.59 20.30 -13.31
N ALA A 29 -43.35 20.34 -13.78
CA ALA A 29 -42.76 21.53 -14.43
C ALA A 29 -41.37 21.20 -15.03
N TRP A 30 -41.22 21.36 -16.35
CA TRP A 30 -39.97 21.04 -17.06
C TRP A 30 -38.74 21.83 -16.58
N TRP A 31 -38.96 22.96 -15.90
CA TRP A 31 -37.92 23.85 -15.37
C TRP A 31 -37.29 23.35 -14.06
N LEU A 32 -37.91 22.41 -13.34
CA LEU A 32 -37.34 21.81 -12.13
C LEU A 32 -36.26 20.75 -12.45
N PHE A 33 -36.27 20.21 -13.67
CA PHE A 33 -35.29 19.23 -14.12
C PHE A 33 -33.82 19.72 -14.04
N PRO A 34 -33.44 20.89 -14.61
CA PRO A 34 -32.06 21.39 -14.49
C PRO A 34 -31.65 21.67 -13.03
N LEU A 35 -32.58 22.12 -12.18
CA LEU A 35 -32.31 22.37 -10.76
C LEU A 35 -31.99 21.06 -10.01
N GLY A 36 -32.78 20.01 -10.27
CA GLY A 36 -32.53 18.67 -9.73
C GLY A 36 -31.20 18.09 -10.19
N LEU A 37 -30.83 18.32 -11.45
CA LEU A 37 -29.56 17.86 -12.01
C LEU A 37 -28.36 18.58 -11.36
N ILE A 38 -28.46 19.90 -11.12
CA ILE A 38 -27.44 20.66 -10.40
C ILE A 38 -27.29 20.15 -8.96
N LEU A 39 -28.41 19.97 -8.23
CA LEU A 39 -28.38 19.41 -6.88
C LEU A 39 -27.75 18.02 -6.84
N TRP A 40 -28.06 17.17 -7.82
CA TRP A 40 -27.46 15.85 -7.95
C TRP A 40 -25.95 15.94 -8.22
N ILE A 41 -25.51 16.81 -9.14
CA ILE A 41 -24.08 17.04 -9.41
C ILE A 41 -23.36 17.53 -8.14
N VAL A 42 -23.94 18.47 -7.40
CA VAL A 42 -23.36 18.99 -6.15
C VAL A 42 -23.25 17.89 -5.10
N MET A 43 -24.30 17.07 -4.94
CA MET A 43 -24.31 15.95 -4.00
C MET A 43 -23.27 14.88 -4.38
N VAL A 44 -23.22 14.47 -5.65
CA VAL A 44 -22.24 13.50 -6.15
C VAL A 44 -20.83 14.06 -6.02
N SER A 45 -20.62 15.35 -6.31
CA SER A 45 -19.33 16.01 -6.14
C SER A 45 -18.90 16.01 -4.68
N ARG A 46 -19.81 16.30 -3.74
CA ARG A 46 -19.56 16.24 -2.29
C ARG A 46 -19.23 14.84 -1.80
N ILE A 47 -19.95 13.81 -2.26
CA ILE A 47 -19.70 12.41 -1.91
C ILE A 47 -18.36 11.95 -2.53
N ALA A 48 -18.09 12.31 -3.78
CA ALA A 48 -16.84 11.96 -4.46
C ALA A 48 -15.61 12.65 -3.84
N SER A 49 -15.80 13.79 -3.17
CA SER A 49 -14.76 14.50 -2.42
C SER A 49 -14.67 14.07 -0.95
N ASP A 50 -15.52 13.13 -0.49
CA ASP A 50 -15.37 12.52 0.83
C ASP A 50 -14.14 11.60 0.84
N ARG A 51 -13.07 12.08 1.50
CA ARG A 51 -11.80 11.35 1.62
C ARG A 51 -11.98 9.98 2.27
N ARG A 52 -12.98 9.81 3.16
CA ARG A 52 -13.22 8.56 3.86
C ARG A 52 -13.60 7.43 2.90
N ILE A 53 -14.57 7.70 2.01
CA ILE A 53 -15.07 6.74 1.02
C ILE A 53 -13.95 6.38 0.04
N ARG A 54 -13.15 7.37 -0.36
CA ARG A 54 -12.01 7.17 -1.25
C ARG A 54 -10.91 6.32 -0.61
N MET A 55 -10.60 6.53 0.67
CA MET A 55 -9.66 5.70 1.42
C MET A 55 -10.11 4.24 1.48
N ASP A 56 -11.35 3.98 1.92
CA ASP A 56 -11.87 2.60 2.03
C ASP A 56 -11.86 1.88 0.68
N TYR A 57 -12.26 2.57 -0.40
CA TYR A 57 -12.26 2.01 -1.75
C TYR A 57 -10.84 1.70 -2.27
N ASP A 58 -9.92 2.68 -2.16
CA ASP A 58 -8.54 2.49 -2.58
C ASP A 58 -7.86 1.37 -1.77
N MET A 59 -8.17 1.24 -0.48
CA MET A 59 -7.65 0.18 0.38
C MET A 59 -8.11 -1.22 -0.06
N GLN A 60 -9.41 -1.38 -0.36
CA GLN A 60 -9.97 -2.65 -0.84
C GLN A 60 -9.42 -3.02 -2.23
N ALA A 61 -9.31 -2.03 -3.13
CA ALA A 61 -8.77 -2.27 -4.47
C ALA A 61 -7.30 -2.65 -4.46
N ARG A 62 -6.52 -2.11 -3.52
CA ARG A 62 -5.06 -2.32 -3.41
C ARG A 62 -4.68 -3.58 -2.64
N SER A 63 -5.46 -4.01 -1.66
CA SER A 63 -5.13 -5.19 -0.85
C SER A 63 -5.17 -6.50 -1.64
N GLY A 64 -6.04 -6.59 -2.66
CA GLY A 64 -6.18 -7.78 -3.51
C GLY A 64 -5.08 -7.99 -4.55
N THR A 65 -4.20 -7.01 -4.77
CA THR A 65 -3.13 -7.08 -5.79
C THR A 65 -1.74 -7.35 -5.21
N LEU A 66 -1.62 -7.35 -3.88
CA LEU A 66 -0.37 -7.61 -3.18
C LEU A 66 -0.20 -9.10 -2.88
N SER A 67 1.05 -9.52 -2.76
CA SER A 67 1.35 -10.86 -2.27
C SER A 67 0.97 -11.03 -0.81
N THR A 68 0.66 -12.26 -0.40
CA THR A 68 0.25 -12.61 0.97
C THR A 68 1.24 -12.11 2.03
N ARG A 69 2.54 -12.15 1.73
CA ARG A 69 3.61 -11.73 2.65
C ARG A 69 3.52 -10.24 2.99
N PHE A 70 3.32 -9.38 1.99
CA PHE A 70 3.27 -7.93 2.19
C PHE A 70 1.86 -7.44 2.54
N GLN A 71 0.83 -8.22 2.25
CA GLN A 71 -0.55 -7.88 2.53
C GLN A 71 -0.79 -7.63 4.02
N GLU A 72 -0.22 -8.46 4.91
CA GLU A 72 -0.39 -8.30 6.35
C GLU A 72 0.24 -6.99 6.84
N GLN A 73 1.50 -6.72 6.50
CA GLN A 73 2.19 -5.51 6.96
C GLN A 73 1.56 -4.24 6.36
N TYR A 74 1.20 -4.27 5.08
CA TYR A 74 0.47 -3.17 4.45
C TYR A 74 -0.88 -2.92 5.14
N SER A 75 -1.62 -3.98 5.50
CA SER A 75 -2.88 -3.85 6.23
C SER A 75 -2.72 -3.19 7.60
N ARG A 76 -1.57 -3.36 8.26
CA ARG A 76 -1.27 -2.71 9.54
C ARG A 76 -1.06 -1.21 9.36
N VAL A 77 -0.20 -0.83 8.42
CA VAL A 77 0.03 0.58 8.01
C VAL A 77 -1.30 1.26 7.67
N VAL A 78 -2.12 0.62 6.85
CA VAL A 78 -3.45 1.11 6.45
C VAL A 78 -4.40 1.26 7.63
N ARG A 79 -4.44 0.28 8.55
CA ARG A 79 -5.27 0.38 9.77
C ARG A 79 -4.83 1.53 10.66
N SER A 80 -3.52 1.74 10.82
CA SER A 80 -3.00 2.87 11.58
C SER A 80 -3.34 4.20 10.89
N GLN A 81 -3.26 4.29 9.55
CA GLN A 81 -3.73 5.46 8.80
C GLN A 81 -5.20 5.76 9.06
N MET A 82 -6.06 4.73 9.02
CA MET A 82 -7.50 4.89 9.23
C MET A 82 -7.83 5.33 10.66
N ARG A 83 -7.11 4.80 11.66
CA ARG A 83 -7.23 5.25 13.06
C ARG A 83 -6.82 6.72 13.21
N ILE A 84 -5.72 7.11 12.58
CA ILE A 84 -5.28 8.51 12.57
C ILE A 84 -6.34 9.39 11.90
N PHE A 85 -6.83 9.00 10.73
CA PHE A 85 -7.89 9.72 10.02
C PHE A 85 -9.15 9.91 10.89
N ASN A 86 -9.63 8.83 11.51
CA ASN A 86 -10.80 8.89 12.39
C ASN A 86 -10.57 9.81 13.60
N SER A 87 -9.37 9.74 14.20
CA SER A 87 -8.98 10.63 15.28
C SER A 87 -8.98 12.09 14.82
N LEU A 88 -8.34 12.42 13.69
CA LEU A 88 -8.33 13.78 13.12
C LEU A 88 -9.73 14.31 12.80
N MET A 89 -10.63 13.44 12.33
CA MET A 89 -12.02 13.82 12.04
C MET A 89 -12.83 14.10 13.30
N SER A 90 -12.48 13.49 14.44
CA SER A 90 -13.08 13.77 15.75
C SER A 90 -12.53 15.02 16.43
N ALA A 91 -11.43 15.60 15.94
CA ALA A 91 -10.83 16.80 16.51
C ALA A 91 -11.71 18.04 16.30
N GLY A 92 -11.70 18.97 17.28
CA GLY A 92 -12.39 20.25 17.17
C GLY A 92 -11.87 21.11 16.00
N GLY A 93 -12.70 22.03 15.49
CA GLY A 93 -12.48 22.72 14.21
C GLY A 93 -11.08 23.31 13.99
N ARG A 94 -10.55 24.10 14.94
CA ARG A 94 -9.20 24.67 14.81
C ARG A 94 -8.09 23.62 14.85
N THR A 95 -8.18 22.66 15.78
CA THR A 95 -7.21 21.55 15.89
C THR A 95 -7.21 20.70 14.60
N LYS A 96 -8.39 20.46 14.03
CA LYS A 96 -8.55 19.77 12.76
C LYS A 96 -7.85 20.52 11.62
N THR A 97 -8.04 21.84 11.51
CA THR A 97 -7.34 22.64 10.49
C THR A 97 -5.82 22.60 10.66
N ALA A 98 -5.32 22.64 11.90
CA ALA A 98 -3.89 22.56 12.18
C ALA A 98 -3.28 21.20 11.79
N LEU A 99 -4.05 20.11 11.96
CA LEU A 99 -3.60 18.75 11.67
C LEU A 99 -3.98 18.24 10.27
N ASP A 100 -4.79 18.95 9.50
CA ASP A 100 -5.16 18.57 8.12
C ASP A 100 -3.95 18.25 7.22
N PRO A 101 -2.82 19.02 7.28
CA PRO A 101 -1.64 18.70 6.48
C PRO A 101 -0.98 17.36 6.86
N VAL A 102 -1.11 16.93 8.12
CA VAL A 102 -0.59 15.63 8.59
C VAL A 102 -1.27 14.49 7.83
N GLN A 103 -2.58 14.61 7.58
CA GLN A 103 -3.33 13.61 6.83
C GLN A 103 -2.80 13.47 5.39
N GLY A 104 -2.56 14.59 4.70
CA GLY A 104 -2.06 14.55 3.31
C GLY A 104 -0.70 13.86 3.19
N GLU A 105 0.17 14.07 4.17
CA GLU A 105 1.48 13.41 4.22
C GLU A 105 1.35 11.91 4.52
N LEU A 106 0.43 11.51 5.38
CA LEU A 106 0.14 10.09 5.65
C LEU A 106 -0.43 9.37 4.41
N GLU A 107 -1.33 10.01 3.67
CA GLU A 107 -1.85 9.48 2.40
C GLU A 107 -0.72 9.27 1.37
N THR A 108 0.22 10.21 1.31
CA THR A 108 1.40 10.12 0.46
C THR A 108 2.31 8.96 0.90
N LEU A 109 2.57 8.83 2.20
CA LEU A 109 3.34 7.74 2.78
C LEU A 109 2.71 6.38 2.45
N THR A 110 1.42 6.17 2.73
CA THR A 110 0.73 4.90 2.44
C THR A 110 0.77 4.56 0.95
N THR A 111 0.67 5.57 0.08
CA THR A 111 0.77 5.37 -1.38
C THR A 111 2.16 4.87 -1.79
N ARG A 112 3.23 5.41 -1.19
CA ARG A 112 4.61 4.94 -1.42
C ARG A 112 4.83 3.53 -0.89
N VAL A 113 4.32 3.23 0.30
CA VAL A 113 4.34 1.88 0.90
C VAL A 113 3.66 0.88 -0.04
N TYR A 114 2.47 1.22 -0.56
CA TYR A 114 1.79 0.37 -1.54
C TYR A 114 2.63 0.14 -2.80
N ALA A 115 3.25 1.20 -3.34
CA ALA A 115 4.11 1.09 -4.52
C ALA A 115 5.31 0.17 -4.27
N LEU A 116 5.96 0.28 -3.10
CA LEU A 116 7.04 -0.61 -2.69
C LEU A 116 6.56 -2.07 -2.60
N CYS A 117 5.45 -2.33 -1.91
CA CYS A 117 4.89 -3.68 -1.80
C CYS A 117 4.60 -4.27 -3.18
N ARG A 118 3.99 -3.48 -4.08
CA ARG A 118 3.68 -3.90 -5.45
C ARG A 118 4.94 -4.24 -6.25
N GLN A 119 6.01 -3.46 -6.08
CA GLN A 119 7.30 -3.73 -6.73
C GLN A 119 7.92 -5.05 -6.24
N MET A 120 7.75 -5.38 -4.96
CA MET A 120 8.29 -6.61 -4.36
C MET A 120 7.46 -7.88 -4.65
N THR A 121 6.22 -7.75 -5.12
CA THR A 121 5.39 -8.90 -5.53
C THR A 121 6.06 -9.75 -6.62
N GLY A 122 6.73 -9.12 -7.59
CA GLY A 122 7.44 -9.83 -8.68
C GLY A 122 8.60 -10.70 -8.16
N PRO A 123 9.57 -10.13 -7.44
CA PRO A 123 10.65 -10.87 -6.80
C PRO A 123 10.17 -11.96 -5.83
N GLU A 124 9.08 -11.72 -5.08
CA GLU A 124 8.49 -12.76 -4.22
C GLU A 124 7.94 -13.93 -5.04
N ASN A 125 7.22 -13.66 -6.12
CA ASN A 125 6.73 -14.70 -7.02
C ASN A 125 7.89 -15.49 -7.63
N PHE A 126 8.99 -14.82 -8.01
CA PHE A 126 10.20 -15.49 -8.48
C PHE A 126 10.77 -16.47 -7.45
N VAL A 127 10.88 -16.05 -6.18
CA VAL A 127 11.37 -16.93 -5.10
C VAL A 127 10.41 -18.09 -4.85
N LYS A 128 9.09 -17.84 -4.80
CA LYS A 128 8.06 -18.88 -4.60
C LYS A 128 8.11 -19.92 -5.70
N VAL A 129 8.07 -19.49 -6.97
CA VAL A 129 8.11 -20.38 -8.14
C VAL A 129 9.43 -21.17 -8.17
N SER A 130 10.57 -20.50 -7.92
CA SER A 130 11.88 -21.18 -7.94
C SER A 130 12.01 -22.24 -6.84
N LYS A 131 11.46 -21.99 -5.64
CA LYS A 131 11.46 -22.98 -4.54
C LYS A 131 10.49 -24.14 -4.78
N MET A 132 9.36 -23.89 -5.44
CA MET A 132 8.37 -24.94 -5.73
C MET A 132 8.81 -25.87 -6.86
N ASN A 133 9.50 -25.34 -7.87
CA ASN A 133 9.81 -26.08 -9.10
C ASN A 133 11.22 -26.68 -9.15
N THR A 134 12.09 -26.43 -8.16
CA THR A 134 13.47 -26.90 -8.22
C THR A 134 14.05 -27.17 -6.83
N ASP A 135 14.54 -28.39 -6.62
CA ASP A 135 15.37 -28.73 -5.47
C ASP A 135 16.85 -28.48 -5.79
N LEU A 136 17.24 -27.20 -5.84
CA LEU A 136 18.61 -26.80 -6.18
C LEU A 136 19.63 -27.35 -5.17
N GLU A 137 19.25 -27.54 -3.90
CA GLU A 137 20.16 -28.08 -2.89
C GLU A 137 20.36 -29.59 -3.09
N GLY A 138 19.29 -30.33 -3.43
CA GLY A 138 19.37 -31.73 -3.84
C GLY A 138 20.18 -31.93 -5.13
N GLU A 139 19.90 -31.15 -6.17
CA GLU A 139 20.66 -31.18 -7.44
C GLU A 139 22.15 -30.92 -7.20
N ARG A 140 22.48 -29.91 -6.38
CA ARG A 140 23.86 -29.61 -5.99
C ARG A 140 24.53 -30.79 -5.28
N ALA A 141 23.84 -31.43 -4.34
CA ALA A 141 24.38 -32.56 -3.59
C ALA A 141 24.65 -33.77 -4.52
N LEU A 142 23.75 -34.02 -5.47
CA LEU A 142 23.90 -35.09 -6.47
C LEU A 142 25.10 -34.84 -7.39
N ILE A 143 25.28 -33.62 -7.91
CA ILE A 143 26.45 -33.30 -8.76
C ILE A 143 27.76 -33.41 -7.98
N LYS A 144 27.78 -32.99 -6.71
CA LYS A 144 28.96 -33.17 -5.84
C LYS A 144 29.31 -34.64 -5.64
N LEU A 145 28.33 -35.48 -5.34
CA LEU A 145 28.56 -36.91 -5.19
C LEU A 145 29.08 -37.53 -6.50
N ALA A 146 28.54 -37.08 -7.64
CA ALA A 146 28.98 -37.53 -8.96
C ALA A 146 30.36 -37.02 -9.37
N LEU A 147 30.90 -35.98 -8.70
CA LEU A 147 32.25 -35.46 -8.90
C LEU A 147 33.31 -36.29 -8.16
N ASP A 148 32.98 -36.82 -6.99
CA ASP A 148 33.94 -37.55 -6.13
C ASP A 148 34.42 -38.88 -6.75
N GLY A 149 33.66 -39.44 -7.69
CA GLY A 149 34.01 -40.66 -8.43
C GLY A 149 34.45 -40.45 -9.88
N GLU A 150 34.51 -39.21 -10.36
CA GLU A 150 34.78 -38.91 -11.78
C GLU A 150 36.29 -38.82 -12.07
N THR A 151 36.76 -39.64 -13.02
CA THR A 151 38.18 -39.71 -13.40
C THR A 151 38.45 -39.04 -14.74
N ASP A 152 37.44 -38.84 -15.59
CA ASP A 152 37.58 -38.13 -16.85
C ASP A 152 37.70 -36.60 -16.61
N PRO A 153 38.82 -35.96 -17.02
CA PRO A 153 39.02 -34.53 -16.81
C PRO A 153 38.02 -33.63 -17.54
N MET A 154 37.49 -34.07 -18.70
CA MET A 154 36.51 -33.29 -19.45
C MET A 154 35.15 -33.30 -18.72
N VAL A 155 34.67 -34.49 -18.34
CA VAL A 155 33.41 -34.65 -17.62
C VAL A 155 33.44 -33.97 -16.26
N LYS A 156 34.59 -34.04 -15.56
CA LYS A 156 34.79 -33.33 -14.30
C LYS A 156 34.60 -31.81 -14.46
N ARG A 157 35.19 -31.22 -15.51
CA ARG A 157 35.05 -29.80 -15.80
C ARG A 157 33.60 -29.40 -16.10
N GLU A 158 32.88 -30.18 -16.89
CA GLU A 158 31.46 -29.94 -17.17
C GLU A 158 30.60 -29.98 -15.90
N LYS A 159 30.85 -30.95 -15.02
CA LYS A 159 30.17 -31.06 -13.71
C LYS A 159 30.51 -29.89 -12.78
N GLU A 160 31.76 -29.43 -12.75
CA GLU A 160 32.18 -28.24 -11.99
C GLU A 160 31.49 -26.96 -12.51
N GLU A 161 31.39 -26.79 -13.84
CA GLU A 161 30.67 -25.67 -14.46
C GLU A 161 29.16 -25.71 -14.12
N ALA A 162 28.53 -26.88 -14.17
CA ALA A 162 27.14 -27.06 -13.75
C ALA A 162 26.95 -26.74 -12.25
N LEU A 163 27.88 -27.17 -11.39
CA LEU A 163 27.85 -26.88 -9.96
C LEU A 163 27.96 -25.38 -9.69
N ASN A 164 28.86 -24.68 -10.39
CA ASN A 164 28.99 -23.23 -10.30
C ASN A 164 27.70 -22.51 -10.72
N ALA A 165 27.05 -22.97 -11.79
CA ALA A 165 25.77 -22.41 -12.24
C ALA A 165 24.65 -22.60 -11.20
N ILE A 166 24.57 -23.76 -10.55
CA ILE A 166 23.62 -24.01 -9.45
C ILE A 166 23.93 -23.12 -8.25
N ASP A 167 25.21 -23.04 -7.84
CA ASP A 167 25.63 -22.20 -6.72
C ASP A 167 25.28 -20.73 -6.96
N ASP A 168 25.42 -20.23 -8.18
CA ASP A 168 25.05 -18.86 -8.53
C ASP A 168 23.53 -18.64 -8.51
N ARG A 169 22.72 -19.62 -8.93
CA ARG A 169 21.25 -19.57 -8.78
C ARG A 169 20.84 -19.55 -7.31
N ILE A 170 21.45 -20.39 -6.47
CA ILE A 170 21.21 -20.42 -5.02
C ILE A 170 21.57 -19.07 -4.39
N LYS A 171 22.74 -18.50 -4.73
CA LYS A 171 23.16 -17.17 -4.25
C LYS A 171 22.15 -16.09 -4.64
N LYS A 172 21.70 -16.06 -5.90
CA LYS A 172 20.68 -15.10 -6.38
C LYS A 172 19.38 -15.22 -5.59
N LEU A 173 18.86 -16.44 -5.40
CA LEU A 173 17.64 -16.66 -4.61
C LEU A 173 17.79 -16.22 -3.15
N LYS A 174 18.93 -16.53 -2.52
CA LYS A 174 19.23 -16.06 -1.15
C LYS A 174 19.29 -14.54 -1.07
N LYS A 175 19.87 -13.87 -2.07
CA LYS A 175 19.94 -12.41 -2.14
C LYS A 175 18.53 -11.80 -2.22
N VAL A 176 17.67 -12.30 -3.11
CA VAL A 176 16.28 -11.83 -3.24
C VAL A 176 15.49 -12.10 -1.97
N SER A 177 15.62 -13.29 -1.36
CA SER A 177 14.95 -13.60 -0.10
C SER A 177 15.33 -12.61 1.01
N LYS A 178 16.62 -12.34 1.19
CA LYS A 178 17.10 -11.35 2.18
C LYS A 178 16.57 -9.95 1.92
N LEU A 179 16.45 -9.56 0.65
CA LEU A 179 15.84 -8.27 0.28
C LEU A 179 14.38 -8.21 0.73
N LEU A 180 13.60 -9.25 0.42
CA LEU A 180 12.19 -9.36 0.84
C LEU A 180 12.05 -9.34 2.37
N ASP A 181 12.93 -10.02 3.10
CA ASP A 181 12.96 -10.02 4.56
C ASP A 181 13.23 -8.60 5.12
N ARG A 182 14.17 -7.87 4.51
CA ARG A 182 14.47 -6.48 4.88
C ARG A 182 13.30 -5.53 4.58
N VAL A 183 12.61 -5.71 3.46
CA VAL A 183 11.38 -4.94 3.14
C VAL A 183 10.33 -5.16 4.21
N GLU A 184 10.07 -6.41 4.57
CA GLU A 184 9.08 -6.75 5.59
C GLU A 184 9.40 -6.11 6.94
N ALA A 185 10.67 -6.18 7.37
CA ALA A 185 11.13 -5.55 8.60
C ALA A 185 10.93 -4.02 8.58
N GLN A 186 11.22 -3.37 7.45
CA GLN A 186 10.98 -1.92 7.31
C GLN A 186 9.49 -1.57 7.39
N LEU A 187 8.62 -2.35 6.75
CA LEU A 187 7.17 -2.15 6.82
C LEU A 187 6.64 -2.34 8.26
N ALA A 188 7.16 -3.33 8.99
CA ALA A 188 6.81 -3.54 10.39
C ALA A 188 7.26 -2.35 11.27
N SER A 189 8.48 -1.85 11.09
CA SER A 189 9.00 -0.66 11.78
C SER A 189 8.17 0.59 11.47
N LEU A 190 7.74 0.73 10.22
CA LEU A 190 6.89 1.85 9.80
C LEU A 190 5.52 1.80 10.48
N ALA A 191 4.90 0.62 10.57
CA ALA A 191 3.63 0.45 11.27
C ALA A 191 3.73 0.89 12.74
N THR A 192 4.81 0.51 13.44
CA THR A 192 5.07 0.97 14.81
C THR A 192 5.24 2.48 14.90
N THR A 193 5.92 3.10 13.92
CA THR A 193 6.08 4.56 13.86
C THR A 193 4.73 5.26 13.66
N MET A 194 3.84 4.70 12.83
CA MET A 194 2.49 5.23 12.66
C MET A 194 1.65 5.15 13.94
N ASP A 195 1.79 4.08 14.73
CA ASP A 195 1.12 3.98 16.01
C ASP A 195 1.64 5.03 17.02
N SER A 196 2.93 5.37 16.97
CA SER A 196 3.49 6.50 17.74
C SER A 196 2.90 7.84 17.30
N ILE A 197 2.83 8.08 15.98
CA ILE A 197 2.21 9.30 15.43
C ILE A 197 0.74 9.41 15.84
N LEU A 198 0.00 8.29 15.87
CA LEU A 198 -1.37 8.27 16.35
C LEU A 198 -1.46 8.72 17.82
N ALA A 199 -0.56 8.24 18.68
CA ALA A 199 -0.52 8.65 20.08
C ALA A 199 -0.25 10.16 20.22
N ASP A 200 0.68 10.71 19.43
CA ASP A 200 0.97 12.14 19.41
C ASP A 200 -0.23 12.97 18.94
N ILE A 201 -0.94 12.52 17.91
CA ILE A 201 -2.14 13.19 17.41
C ILE A 201 -3.24 13.21 18.48
N ILE A 202 -3.46 12.10 19.19
CA ILE A 202 -4.44 12.03 20.29
C ILE A 202 -4.02 12.98 21.43
N ARG A 203 -2.72 13.03 21.77
CA ARG A 203 -2.20 13.97 22.76
C ARG A 203 -2.43 15.42 22.34
N LEU A 204 -2.14 15.78 21.09
CA LEU A 204 -2.36 17.13 20.58
C LEU A 204 -3.84 17.52 20.54
N GLN A 205 -4.74 16.55 20.31
CA GLN A 205 -6.17 16.79 20.42
C GLN A 205 -6.59 17.16 21.84
N ALA A 206 -6.04 16.49 22.85
CA ALA A 206 -6.30 16.80 24.25
C ALA A 206 -5.72 18.16 24.67
N LEU A 207 -4.54 18.54 24.14
CA LEU A 207 -3.88 19.81 24.45
C LEU A 207 -4.48 21.02 23.72
N GLY A 208 -5.20 20.78 22.62
CA GLY A 208 -5.94 21.81 21.88
C GLY A 208 -5.16 22.47 20.74
N ALA A 209 -5.83 23.42 20.08
CA ALA A 209 -5.40 23.94 18.78
C ALA A 209 -4.04 24.66 18.79
N ALA A 210 -3.75 25.46 19.83
CA ALA A 210 -2.50 26.21 19.90
C ALA A 210 -1.27 25.29 19.93
N GLN A 211 -1.37 24.17 20.67
CA GLN A 211 -0.28 23.19 20.71
C GLN A 211 -0.20 22.38 19.43
N ALA A 212 -1.35 22.02 18.84
CA ALA A 212 -1.39 21.33 17.55
C ALA A 212 -0.75 22.18 16.43
N GLU A 213 -1.03 23.49 16.36
CA GLU A 213 -0.41 24.40 15.40
C GLU A 213 1.13 24.45 15.56
N LYS A 214 1.63 24.36 16.80
CA LYS A 214 3.07 24.39 17.10
C LYS A 214 3.78 23.08 16.78
N GLU A 215 3.17 21.94 17.10
CA GLU A 215 3.82 20.62 17.01
C GLU A 215 3.49 19.85 15.71
N ALA A 216 2.42 20.18 14.99
CA ALA A 216 2.07 19.54 13.72
C ALA A 216 3.21 19.53 12.68
N PRO A 217 4.02 20.61 12.52
CA PRO A 217 5.16 20.60 11.62
C PRO A 217 6.19 19.50 11.94
N ASP A 218 6.35 19.13 13.21
CA ASP A 218 7.31 18.10 13.63
C ASP A 218 6.82 16.71 13.23
N ILE A 219 5.53 16.45 13.43
CA ILE A 219 4.87 15.21 12.97
C ILE A 219 4.98 15.11 11.44
N ILE A 220 4.72 16.20 10.72
CA ILE A 220 4.88 16.26 9.24
C ILE A 220 6.32 15.92 8.83
N ARG A 221 7.32 16.50 9.52
CA ARG A 221 8.73 16.20 9.24
C ARG A 221 9.05 14.73 9.47
N GLN A 222 8.54 14.13 10.55
CA GLN A 222 8.71 12.70 10.81
C GLN A 222 8.08 11.84 9.72
N ILE A 223 6.85 12.12 9.30
CA ILE A 223 6.17 11.38 8.22
C ILE A 223 6.94 11.50 6.90
N ARG A 224 7.40 12.71 6.55
CA ARG A 224 8.21 12.93 5.34
C ARG A 224 9.55 12.18 5.40
N ALA A 225 10.18 12.13 6.57
CA ALA A 225 11.40 11.34 6.75
C ALA A 225 11.14 9.85 6.50
N GLN A 226 10.04 9.30 7.04
CA GLN A 226 9.62 7.91 6.77
C GLN A 226 9.33 7.70 5.27
N ALA A 227 8.61 8.62 4.64
CA ALA A 227 8.29 8.56 3.22
C ALA A 227 9.54 8.60 2.34
N LYS A 228 10.57 9.34 2.75
CA LYS A 228 11.86 9.38 2.07
C LYS A 228 12.66 8.09 2.25
N GLN A 229 12.66 7.53 3.47
CA GLN A 229 13.30 6.24 3.74
C GLN A 229 12.70 5.12 2.89
N VAL A 230 11.37 5.09 2.76
CA VAL A 230 10.65 4.13 1.89
C VAL A 230 11.08 4.30 0.42
N ASP A 231 11.21 5.53 -0.08
CA ASP A 231 11.67 5.79 -1.45
C ASP A 231 13.13 5.40 -1.69
N GLU A 232 14.02 5.75 -0.75
CA GLU A 232 15.43 5.39 -0.81
C GLU A 232 15.60 3.88 -0.83
N PHE A 233 14.84 3.18 0.02
CA PHE A 233 14.85 1.73 0.08
C PHE A 233 14.22 1.09 -1.17
N ALA A 234 13.15 1.66 -1.73
CA ALA A 234 12.57 1.20 -3.01
C ALA A 234 13.58 1.30 -4.16
N LYS A 235 14.37 2.38 -4.20
CA LYS A 235 15.46 2.55 -5.18
C LYS A 235 16.58 1.54 -4.96
N GLU A 236 17.02 1.34 -3.72
CA GLU A 236 18.03 0.31 -3.38
C GLU A 236 17.55 -1.06 -3.85
N ALA A 237 16.31 -1.43 -3.52
CA ALA A 237 15.73 -2.70 -3.91
C ALA A 237 15.63 -2.87 -5.44
N ALA A 238 15.33 -1.80 -6.19
CA ALA A 238 15.29 -1.81 -7.65
C ALA A 238 16.64 -2.13 -8.30
N THR A 239 17.76 -1.79 -7.65
CA THR A 239 19.11 -2.11 -8.16
C THR A 239 19.55 -3.55 -7.90
N LEU A 240 18.86 -4.23 -6.98
CA LEU A 240 19.22 -5.58 -6.53
C LEU A 240 18.45 -6.69 -7.25
N VAL A 241 17.33 -6.32 -7.88
CA VAL A 241 16.44 -7.15 -8.71
C VAL A 241 16.87 -7.01 -10.17
#